data_AF-A0A957JGL5-F1
#
_entry.id   AF-A0A957JGL5-F1
#
_cell.length_a   1.000
_cell.length_b   1.000
_cell.length_c   1.000
_cell.angle_alpha   90.00
_cell.angle_beta   90.00
_cell.angle_gamma   90.00
#
_symmetry.space_group_name_H-M   'P 1'
#
loop_
_entity.id
_entity.type
_entity.pdbx_description
1 polymer ?
#
loop_
_entity_poly.entity_id
_entity_poly.type
_entity_poly.pdbx_seq_one_letter_code
_entity_poly.pdbx_strand_id
1 'polypeptide(L)'
;MKSSIERHLKPFPIGPDVDRIEGIWQMSTVHGYWRNGPVLNYAISGVDQALWDIKSKRAGMPVYQLLGGKTREAAAVYVHAGGRGPQEAEANARQFMDEGYQ
;
A
#
# COMPACT_ATOMS: atom_id res chain seq x y z
N MET A 1 -11.71 -8.49 -6.98
CA MET A 1 -11.27 -7.12 -6.63
C MET A 1 -12.18 -6.03 -7.23
N LYS A 2 -12.27 -5.89 -8.57
CA LYS A 2 -13.14 -4.91 -9.25
C LYS A 2 -14.60 -4.94 -8.76
N SER A 3 -15.18 -6.13 -8.66
CA SER A 3 -16.56 -6.33 -8.15
C SER A 3 -16.75 -5.75 -6.74
N SER A 4 -15.77 -5.91 -5.85
CA SER A 4 -15.84 -5.41 -4.47
C SER A 4 -15.82 -3.88 -4.41
N ILE A 5 -14.99 -3.26 -5.26
CA ILE A 5 -14.94 -1.80 -5.37
C ILE A 5 -16.27 -1.26 -5.92
N GLU A 6 -16.72 -1.80 -7.05
CA GLU A 6 -17.90 -1.30 -7.76
C GLU A 6 -19.20 -1.51 -6.97
N ARG A 7 -19.36 -2.65 -6.30
CA ARG A 7 -20.60 -3.03 -5.62
C ARG A 7 -20.65 -2.64 -4.17
N HIS A 8 -19.50 -2.53 -3.48
CA HIS A 8 -19.49 -2.34 -2.02
C HIS A 8 -18.81 -1.04 -1.58
N LEU A 9 -17.79 -0.55 -2.28
CA LEU A 9 -17.04 0.63 -1.82
C LEU A 9 -17.37 1.92 -2.55
N LYS A 10 -17.83 1.83 -3.81
CA LYS A 10 -18.09 2.99 -4.69
C LYS A 10 -18.90 4.12 -4.03
N PRO A 11 -19.91 3.88 -3.18
CA PRO A 11 -20.69 4.97 -2.60
C PRO A 11 -19.92 5.85 -1.61
N PHE A 12 -18.88 5.35 -0.93
CA PHE A 12 -18.23 6.06 0.17
C PHE A 12 -17.33 7.23 -0.24
N PRO A 13 -16.48 7.11 -1.28
CA PRO A 13 -15.66 8.24 -1.72
C PRO A 13 -16.41 9.22 -2.63
N ILE A 14 -17.65 8.93 -3.05
CA ILE A 14 -18.41 9.81 -3.95
C ILE A 14 -19.30 10.76 -3.14
N GLY A 15 -18.98 12.05 -3.20
CA GLY A 15 -19.76 13.12 -2.55
C GLY A 15 -19.04 13.76 -1.36
N PRO A 16 -18.52 12.98 -0.39
CA PRO A 16 -17.69 13.53 0.67
C PRO A 16 -16.44 14.22 0.14
N ASP A 17 -15.93 15.18 0.90
CA ASP A 17 -14.61 15.75 0.66
C ASP A 17 -13.53 14.65 0.75
N VAL A 18 -12.67 14.57 -0.27
CA VAL A 18 -11.53 13.65 -0.35
C VAL A 18 -10.56 13.81 0.82
N ASP A 19 -10.59 14.95 1.52
CA ASP A 19 -9.77 15.17 2.70
C ASP A 19 -10.23 14.38 3.93
N ARG A 20 -11.46 13.81 3.91
CA ARG A 20 -12.04 12.99 5.00
C ARG A 20 -11.61 11.52 4.95
N ILE A 21 -10.32 11.26 4.74
CA ILE A 21 -9.75 9.90 4.57
C ILE A 21 -10.20 8.96 5.70
N GLU A 22 -10.01 9.37 6.96
CA GLU A 22 -10.38 8.57 8.13
C GLU A 22 -11.89 8.24 8.14
N GLY A 23 -12.74 9.20 7.80
CA GLY A 23 -14.19 8.98 7.73
C GLY A 23 -14.57 7.97 6.65
N ILE A 24 -13.96 8.07 5.48
CA ILE A 24 -14.19 7.14 4.37
C ILE A 24 -13.68 5.74 4.74
N TRP A 25 -12.53 5.63 5.38
CA TRP A 25 -11.96 4.37 5.85
C TRP A 25 -12.86 3.69 6.89
N GLN A 26 -13.29 4.42 7.93
CA GLN A 26 -14.16 3.91 8.99
C GLN A 26 -15.50 3.41 8.41
N MET A 27 -16.11 4.18 7.52
CA MET A 27 -17.36 3.75 6.86
C MET A 27 -17.14 2.50 6.00
N SER A 28 -16.05 2.45 5.23
CA SER A 28 -15.76 1.34 4.33
C SER A 28 -15.48 0.03 5.07
N THR A 29 -14.84 0.08 6.24
CA THR A 29 -14.46 -1.10 7.02
C THR A 29 -15.62 -1.71 7.81
N VAL A 30 -16.62 -0.92 8.21
CA VAL A 30 -17.76 -1.40 8.98
C VAL A 30 -19.04 -1.61 8.16
N HIS A 31 -19.04 -1.24 6.87
CA HIS A 31 -20.22 -1.32 6.00
C HIS A 31 -20.71 -2.76 5.80
N GLY A 32 -19.80 -3.68 5.48
CA GLY A 32 -20.09 -5.10 5.55
C GLY A 32 -20.13 -5.49 7.00
N TYR A 33 -21.31 -5.83 7.53
CA TYR A 33 -21.46 -6.31 8.92
C TYR A 33 -20.35 -7.32 9.30
N TRP A 34 -20.00 -8.19 8.34
CA TRP A 34 -18.78 -9.00 8.35
C TRP A 34 -17.56 -8.20 7.92
N ARG A 35 -16.62 -8.05 8.85
CA ARG A 35 -15.42 -7.22 8.68
C ARG A 35 -14.20 -8.07 8.33
N ASN A 36 -13.18 -7.39 7.81
CA ASN A 36 -11.88 -7.96 7.45
C ASN A 36 -11.94 -8.98 6.31
N GLY A 37 -10.82 -9.67 6.11
CA GLY A 37 -10.64 -10.64 5.04
C GLY A 37 -9.90 -10.04 3.83
N PRO A 38 -9.21 -10.89 3.06
CA PRO A 38 -8.29 -10.43 2.03
C PRO A 38 -8.98 -9.61 0.94
N VAL A 39 -10.17 -10.03 0.51
CA VAL A 39 -10.89 -9.37 -0.60
C VAL A 39 -11.31 -7.95 -0.25
N LEU A 40 -11.95 -7.75 0.91
CA LEU A 40 -12.44 -6.44 1.32
C LEU A 40 -11.28 -5.53 1.72
N ASN A 41 -10.31 -6.04 2.48
CA ASN A 41 -9.16 -5.24 2.92
C ASN A 41 -8.31 -4.75 1.76
N TYR A 42 -8.11 -5.58 0.72
CA TYR A 42 -7.41 -5.13 -0.48
C TYR A 42 -8.17 -4.01 -1.19
N ALA A 43 -9.51 -4.10 -1.26
CA ALA A 43 -10.33 -3.09 -1.94
C ALA A 43 -10.32 -1.76 -1.17
N ILE A 44 -10.40 -1.81 0.16
CA ILE A 44 -10.32 -0.63 1.03
C ILE A 44 -8.92 0.00 0.94
N SER A 45 -7.87 -0.81 0.98
CA SER A 45 -6.48 -0.34 0.84
C SER A 45 -6.25 0.44 -0.46
N GLY A 46 -6.77 -0.05 -1.59
CA GLY A 46 -6.66 0.67 -2.86
C GLY A 46 -7.34 2.05 -2.86
N VAL A 47 -8.49 2.18 -2.18
CA VAL A 47 -9.18 3.47 -2.04
C VAL A 47 -8.39 4.40 -1.10
N ASP A 48 -7.94 3.89 0.05
CA ASP A 48 -7.17 4.66 1.03
C ASP A 48 -5.87 5.21 0.44
N GLN A 49 -5.11 4.37 -0.28
CA GLN A 49 -3.89 4.78 -0.99
C GLN A 49 -4.17 5.88 -2.02
N ALA A 50 -5.27 5.79 -2.77
CA ALA A 50 -5.65 6.80 -3.75
C ALA A 50 -6.03 8.14 -3.09
N LEU A 51 -6.70 8.11 -1.94
CA LEU A 51 -7.04 9.31 -1.17
C LEU A 51 -5.78 9.99 -0.61
N TRP A 52 -4.83 9.21 -0.09
CA TRP A 52 -3.53 9.73 0.36
C TRP A 52 -2.71 10.31 -0.80
N ASP A 53 -2.73 9.68 -1.97
CA ASP A 53 -2.10 10.20 -3.18
C ASP A 53 -2.69 11.56 -3.58
N ILE A 54 -4.03 11.68 -3.63
CA ILE A 54 -4.72 12.96 -3.91
C ILE A 54 -4.35 14.04 -2.88
N LYS A 55 -4.37 13.71 -1.58
CA LYS A 55 -4.02 14.66 -0.51
C LYS A 55 -2.58 15.15 -0.65
N SER A 56 -1.64 14.25 -0.96
CA SER A 56 -0.23 14.58 -1.17
C SER A 56 -0.02 15.49 -2.37
N LYS A 57 -0.69 15.19 -3.49
CA LYS A 57 -0.67 16.02 -4.71
C LYS A 57 -1.25 17.41 -4.46
N ARG A 58 -2.35 17.52 -3.71
CA ARG A 58 -2.95 18.81 -3.33
C ARG A 58 -2.05 19.63 -2.40
N ALA A 59 -1.33 18.97 -1.50
CA ALA A 59 -0.38 19.61 -0.60
C ALA A 59 0.94 19.98 -1.27
N GLY A 60 1.22 19.49 -2.49
CA GLY A 60 2.52 19.65 -3.14
C GLY A 60 3.67 18.96 -2.39
N MET A 61 3.36 17.91 -1.61
CA MET A 61 4.29 17.22 -0.74
C MET A 61 4.28 15.72 -1.03
N PRO A 62 5.41 15.01 -0.92
CA PRO A 62 5.39 13.55 -0.94
C PRO A 62 4.66 13.01 0.30
N VAL A 63 3.97 11.87 0.17
CA VAL A 63 3.14 11.29 1.24
C VAL A 63 3.89 11.18 2.59
N TYR A 64 5.16 10.77 2.59
CA TYR A 64 5.93 10.64 3.84
C TYR A 64 6.10 11.96 4.61
N GLN A 65 6.06 13.12 3.95
CA GLN A 65 6.09 14.43 4.63
C GLN A 65 4.78 14.68 5.39
N LEU A 66 3.66 14.27 4.81
CA LEU A 66 2.36 14.33 5.50
C LEU A 66 2.28 13.37 6.69
N LEU A 67 3.04 12.26 6.65
CA LEU A 67 3.11 11.27 7.72
C LEU A 67 4.07 11.64 8.87
N GLY A 68 4.67 12.83 8.84
CA GLY A 68 5.58 13.31 9.89
C GLY A 68 7.04 13.47 9.46
N GLY A 69 7.34 13.32 8.17
CA GLY A 69 8.66 13.61 7.63
C GLY A 69 9.63 12.44 7.67
N LYS A 70 10.86 12.73 7.24
CA LYS A 70 11.91 11.74 7.03
C LYS A 70 12.55 11.32 8.36
N THR A 71 12.72 10.01 8.57
CA THR A 71 13.39 9.43 9.75
C THR A 71 14.64 8.62 9.39
N ARG A 72 14.96 8.48 8.10
CA ARG A 72 16.13 7.78 7.55
C ARG A 72 16.43 8.27 6.13
N GLU A 73 17.66 8.11 5.66
CA GLU A 73 18.07 8.56 4.32
C GLU A 73 17.36 7.83 3.17
N ALA A 74 17.26 6.51 3.27
CA ALA A 74 16.52 5.65 2.36
C ALA A 74 16.02 4.41 3.11
N ALA A 75 15.08 3.66 2.52
CA ALA A 75 14.64 2.37 3.05
C ALA A 75 15.57 1.26 2.53
N ALA A 76 16.14 0.46 3.44
CA ALA A 76 16.84 -0.76 3.07
C ALA A 76 15.84 -1.78 2.47
N VAL A 77 16.28 -2.52 1.46
CA VAL A 77 15.49 -3.52 0.76
C VAL A 77 16.20 -4.88 0.81
N TYR A 78 15.43 -5.95 0.70
CA TYR A 78 15.96 -7.31 0.59
C TYR A 78 15.45 -7.97 -0.70
N VAL A 79 16.17 -8.99 -1.16
CA VAL A 79 15.84 -9.75 -2.36
C VAL A 79 15.80 -11.24 -2.06
N HIS A 80 15.03 -11.98 -2.88
CA HIS A 80 14.94 -13.42 -2.77
C HIS A 80 16.00 -14.11 -3.65
N ALA A 81 17.11 -14.52 -3.04
CA ALA A 81 18.11 -15.37 -3.69
C ALA A 81 17.66 -16.85 -3.68
N GLY A 82 16.86 -17.23 -4.68
CA GLY A 82 16.41 -18.61 -4.89
C GLY A 82 17.26 -19.37 -5.91
N GLY A 83 17.02 -20.68 -6.04
CA GLY A 83 17.65 -21.55 -7.04
C GLY A 83 17.06 -22.96 -6.96
N ARG A 84 17.29 -23.80 -7.98
CA ARG A 84 16.83 -25.20 -7.99
C ARG A 84 17.59 -26.09 -7.00
N GLY A 85 18.67 -25.58 -6.41
CA GLY A 85 19.44 -26.22 -5.37
C GLY A 85 20.36 -25.22 -4.65
N PRO A 86 21.07 -25.66 -3.59
CA PRO A 86 21.90 -24.80 -2.76
C PRO A 86 22.96 -24.01 -3.55
N GLN A 87 23.58 -24.63 -4.55
CA GLN A 87 24.65 -24.02 -5.34
C GLN A 87 24.13 -22.85 -6.20
N GLU A 88 22.96 -23.01 -6.80
CA GLU A 88 22.33 -21.96 -7.63
C GLU A 88 21.84 -20.82 -6.73
N ALA A 89 21.30 -21.13 -5.55
CA ALA A 89 20.93 -20.11 -4.57
C ALA A 89 22.14 -19.32 -4.05
N GLU A 90 23.28 -19.98 -3.79
CA GLU A 90 24.52 -19.31 -3.40
C GLU A 90 25.04 -18.39 -4.50
N ALA A 91 25.07 -18.85 -5.75
CA ALA A 91 25.51 -18.05 -6.89
C ALA A 91 24.65 -16.77 -7.04
N ASN A 92 23.32 -16.91 -6.94
CA ASN A 92 22.40 -15.77 -7.01
C ASN A 92 22.56 -14.82 -5.82
N ALA A 93 22.79 -15.33 -4.61
CA ALA A 93 23.09 -14.49 -3.45
C ALA A 93 24.38 -13.68 -3.66
N ARG A 94 25.44 -14.31 -4.20
CA ARG A 94 26.70 -13.62 -4.53
C ARG A 94 26.50 -12.52 -5.57
N GLN A 95 25.71 -12.79 -6.61
CA GLN A 95 25.36 -11.77 -7.59
C GLN A 95 24.66 -10.56 -6.95
N PHE A 96 23.67 -10.78 -6.07
CA PHE A 96 23.00 -9.67 -5.39
C PHE A 96 23.94 -8.91 -4.44
N MET A 97 24.90 -9.57 -3.80
CA MET A 97 25.93 -8.88 -3.02
C MET A 97 26.78 -7.96 -3.91
N ASP A 98 27.12 -8.39 -5.12
CA ASP A 98 27.85 -7.57 -6.10
C ASP A 98 27.01 -6.38 -6.61
N GLU A 99 25.67 -6.51 -6.64
CA GLU A 99 24.73 -5.42 -6.94
C GLU A 99 24.53 -4.44 -5.76
N GLY A 100 25.12 -4.72 -4.59
CA GLY A 100 25.09 -3.87 -3.41
C GLY A 100 23.99 -4.17 -2.41
N TYR A 101 23.28 -5.31 -2.55
CA TYR A 101 22.41 -5.81 -1.49
C TYR A 101 23.27 -6.28 -0.31
N GLN A 102 22.88 -5.88 0.90
CA GLN A 102 23.61 -6.14 2.14
C GLN A 102 22.98 -7.26 2.96
#